data_AF-A0A853ZZU0-F1
#
_entry.id   AF-A0A853ZZU0-F1
#
_cell.length_a   1.000
_cell.length_b   1.000
_cell.length_c   1.000
_cell.angle_alpha   90.00
_cell.angle_beta   90.00
_cell.angle_gamma   90.00
#
_symmetry.space_group_name_H-M   'P 1'
#
loop_
_entity.id
_entity.type
_entity.pdbx_description
1 polymer ?
#
loop_
_entity_poly.entity_id
_entity_poly.type
_entity_poly.pdbx_seq_one_letter_code
_entity_poly.pdbx_strand_id
1 'polypeptide(L)'
;MGFWDKAGELAKKAGAYAVQEAKAAGDRSREYKEMMPSLSDNELLAIVKKERSSSPLKAGAAHGELKNRGYDPESIQRLLAQS
;
A
#
# COMPACT_ATOMS: atom_id res chain seq x y z
N MET A 1 -41.12 -14.79 -4.46
CA MET A 1 -39.96 -13.94 -4.83
C MET A 1 -39.31 -13.46 -3.55
N GLY A 2 -38.11 -13.89 -3.15
CA GLY A 2 -37.59 -13.29 -1.89
C GLY A 2 -36.32 -13.83 -1.22
N PHE A 3 -35.80 -15.00 -1.60
CA PHE A 3 -34.57 -15.52 -0.98
C PHE A 3 -33.35 -15.32 -1.91
N TRP A 4 -33.44 -15.75 -3.17
CA TRP A 4 -32.37 -15.56 -4.16
C TRP A 4 -32.13 -14.08 -4.51
N ASP A 5 -33.19 -13.27 -4.56
CA ASP A 5 -33.07 -11.83 -4.84
C ASP A 5 -32.31 -11.09 -3.73
N LYS A 6 -32.56 -11.44 -2.45
CA LYS A 6 -31.84 -10.87 -1.30
C LYS A 6 -30.37 -11.31 -1.24
N ALA A 7 -30.09 -12.55 -1.59
CA ALA A 7 -28.71 -13.05 -1.67
C ALA A 7 -27.93 -12.37 -2.82
N GLY A 8 -28.57 -12.15 -3.96
CA GLY A 8 -28.01 -11.39 -5.08
C GLY A 8 -27.78 -9.91 -4.75
N GLU A 9 -28.67 -9.30 -3.96
CA GLU A 9 -28.52 -7.91 -3.50
C GLU A 9 -27.36 -7.77 -2.49
N LEU A 10 -27.20 -8.73 -1.57
CA LEU A 10 -26.07 -8.79 -0.63
C LEU A 10 -24.75 -9.04 -1.35
N ALA A 11 -24.71 -9.94 -2.32
CA ALA A 11 -23.52 -10.19 -3.15
C ALA A 11 -23.13 -8.97 -3.98
N LYS A 12 -24.11 -8.24 -4.54
CA LYS A 12 -23.86 -6.97 -5.25
C LYS A 12 -23.38 -5.87 -4.32
N LYS A 13 -23.92 -5.75 -3.10
CA LYS A 13 -23.45 -4.77 -2.11
C LYS A 13 -22.05 -5.09 -1.61
N ALA A 14 -21.75 -6.35 -1.29
CA ALA A 14 -20.42 -6.79 -0.89
C ALA A 14 -19.41 -6.65 -2.04
N GLY A 15 -19.80 -7.00 -3.27
CA GLY A 15 -18.99 -6.81 -4.47
C GLY A 15 -18.75 -5.34 -4.80
N ALA A 16 -19.76 -4.47 -4.66
CA ALA A 16 -19.61 -3.04 -4.84
C ALA A 16 -18.72 -2.40 -3.77
N TYR A 17 -18.79 -2.89 -2.52
CA TYR A 17 -17.90 -2.44 -1.44
C TYR A 17 -16.46 -2.87 -1.68
N ALA A 18 -16.24 -4.14 -2.04
CA ALA A 18 -14.91 -4.65 -2.38
C ALA A 18 -14.30 -3.95 -3.59
N VAL A 19 -15.11 -3.64 -4.62
CA VAL A 19 -14.65 -2.91 -5.81
C VAL A 19 -14.35 -1.45 -5.50
N GLN A 20 -15.16 -0.78 -4.65
CA GLN A 20 -14.90 0.60 -4.23
C GLN A 20 -13.66 0.69 -3.32
N GLU A 21 -13.50 -0.23 -2.37
CA GLU A 21 -12.30 -0.32 -1.53
C GLU A 21 -11.06 -0.65 -2.37
N ALA A 22 -11.17 -1.53 -3.37
CA ALA A 22 -10.06 -1.84 -4.27
C ALA A 22 -9.66 -0.64 -5.14
N LYS A 23 -10.63 0.11 -5.69
CA LYS A 23 -10.34 1.35 -6.44
C LYS A 23 -9.71 2.41 -5.53
N ALA A 24 -10.30 2.67 -4.37
CA ALA A 24 -9.76 3.62 -3.41
C ALA A 24 -8.39 3.22 -2.86
N ALA A 25 -8.09 1.92 -2.73
CA ALA A 25 -6.77 1.43 -2.36
C ALA A 25 -5.76 1.57 -3.51
N GLY A 26 -6.19 1.36 -4.75
CA GLY A 26 -5.39 1.57 -5.96
C GLY A 26 -4.96 3.03 -6.14
N ASP A 27 -5.90 3.96 -5.98
CA ASP A 27 -5.64 5.40 -6.11
C ASP A 27 -4.66 5.88 -5.02
N ARG A 28 -4.89 5.47 -3.75
CA ARG A 28 -3.96 5.76 -2.64
C ARG A 28 -2.55 5.18 -2.89
N SER A 29 -2.46 3.97 -3.42
CA SER A 29 -1.18 3.34 -3.74
C SER A 29 -0.41 4.13 -4.81
N ARG A 30 -1.12 4.67 -5.80
CA ARG A 30 -0.55 5.51 -6.84
C ARG A 30 -0.08 6.86 -6.28
N GLU A 31 -0.90 7.53 -5.48
CA GLU A 31 -0.52 8.78 -4.81
C GLU A 31 0.74 8.60 -3.95
N TYR A 32 0.82 7.51 -3.17
CA TYR A 32 2.02 7.23 -2.39
C TYR A 32 3.25 7.07 -3.29
N LYS A 33 3.15 6.32 -4.39
CA LYS A 33 4.26 6.15 -5.34
C LYS A 33 4.68 7.46 -6.00
N GLU A 34 3.76 8.38 -6.26
CA GLU A 34 4.08 9.69 -6.84
C GLU A 34 4.77 10.61 -5.82
N MET A 35 4.48 10.45 -4.53
CA MET A 35 5.14 11.19 -3.46
C MET A 35 6.51 10.62 -3.03
N MET A 36 6.78 9.33 -3.21
CA MET A 36 8.04 8.73 -2.74
C MET A 36 9.31 9.31 -3.40
N PRO A 37 9.34 9.62 -4.71
CA PRO A 37 10.53 10.17 -5.36
C PRO A 37 10.98 11.53 -4.81
N SER A 38 10.09 12.32 -4.21
CA SER A 38 10.44 13.62 -3.62
C SER A 38 11.06 13.51 -2.22
N LEU A 39 11.02 12.33 -1.60
CA LEU A 39 11.55 12.08 -0.27
C LEU A 39 13.02 11.62 -0.32
N SER A 40 13.76 11.90 0.74
CA SER A 40 15.13 11.39 0.93
C SER A 40 15.15 9.92 1.33
N ASP A 41 16.29 9.25 1.13
CA ASP A 41 16.43 7.81 1.45
C ASP A 41 16.17 7.51 2.93
N ASN A 42 16.59 8.39 3.83
CA ASN A 42 16.31 8.28 5.27
C ASN A 42 14.83 8.38 5.60
N GLU A 43 14.10 9.29 4.93
CA GLU A 43 12.65 9.43 5.10
C GLU A 43 11.91 8.20 4.55
N LEU A 44 12.36 7.67 3.40
CA LEU A 44 11.82 6.44 2.84
C LEU A 44 12.01 5.26 3.81
N LEU A 45 13.21 5.10 4.39
CA LEU A 45 13.47 4.06 5.39
C LEU A 45 12.59 4.25 6.65
N ALA A 46 12.44 5.49 7.12
CA ALA A 46 11.57 5.78 8.26
C ALA A 46 10.10 5.43 7.97
N ILE A 47 9.61 5.68 6.76
CA ILE A 47 8.28 5.27 6.30
C ILE A 47 8.18 3.75 6.29
N VAL A 48 9.14 3.05 5.69
CA VAL A 48 9.13 1.57 5.66
C VAL A 48 9.10 0.98 7.07
N LYS A 49 9.81 1.57 8.03
CA LYS A 49 9.84 1.11 9.43
C LYS A 49 8.54 1.41 10.18
N LYS A 50 8.05 2.66 10.12
CA LYS A 50 6.91 3.12 10.93
C LYS A 50 5.56 2.71 10.34
N GLU A 51 5.43 2.77 9.02
CA GLU A 51 4.13 2.65 8.35
C GLU A 51 3.80 1.22 7.93
N ARG A 52 4.66 0.24 8.25
CA ARG A 52 4.46 -1.16 7.86
C ARG A 52 3.17 -1.75 8.41
N SER A 53 2.76 -1.31 9.61
CA SER A 53 1.55 -1.79 10.29
C SER A 53 0.33 -0.90 10.04
N SER A 54 0.51 0.43 9.98
CA SER A 54 -0.59 1.40 9.78
C SER A 54 -0.99 1.56 8.32
N SER A 55 0.00 1.62 7.42
CA SER A 55 -0.19 1.91 6.00
C SER A 55 0.70 1.00 5.14
N PRO A 56 0.38 -0.30 5.01
CA PRO A 56 1.22 -1.26 4.29
C PRO A 56 1.51 -0.85 2.83
N LEU A 57 0.54 -0.19 2.18
CA LEU A 57 0.68 0.31 0.82
C LEU A 57 1.74 1.42 0.71
N LYS A 58 1.80 2.31 1.70
CA LYS A 58 2.76 3.41 1.77
C LYS A 58 4.17 2.89 2.07
N ALA A 59 4.29 1.94 3.00
CA ALA A 59 5.55 1.26 3.26
C ALA A 59 6.05 0.48 2.03
N GLY A 60 5.13 -0.17 1.29
CA GLY A 60 5.45 -0.84 0.03
C GLY A 60 5.92 0.12 -1.06
N ALA A 61 5.29 1.29 -1.19
CA ALA A 61 5.71 2.33 -2.12
C ALA A 61 7.13 2.84 -1.78
N ALA A 62 7.39 3.16 -0.52
CA ALA A 62 8.71 3.62 -0.07
C ALA A 62 9.81 2.57 -0.28
N HIS A 63 9.51 1.31 0.02
CA HIS A 63 10.42 0.20 -0.22
C HIS A 63 10.68 -0.02 -1.73
N GLY A 64 9.65 0.15 -2.57
CA GLY A 64 9.78 0.10 -4.02
C GLY A 64 10.67 1.23 -4.57
N GLU A 65 10.53 2.44 -4.02
CA GLU A 65 11.35 3.58 -4.42
C GLU A 65 12.82 3.40 -4.02
N LEU A 66 13.11 2.90 -2.81
CA LEU A 66 14.48 2.55 -2.42
C LEU A 66 15.10 1.54 -3.39
N LYS A 67 14.34 0.53 -3.82
CA LYS A 67 14.81 -0.40 -4.86
C LYS A 67 15.07 0.29 -6.21
N ASN A 68 14.20 1.21 -6.63
CA ASN A 68 14.41 1.98 -7.86
C ASN A 68 15.69 2.83 -7.82
N ARG A 69 16.07 3.29 -6.63
CA ARG A 69 17.32 4.04 -6.38
C ARG A 69 18.57 3.16 -6.34
N GLY A 70 18.42 1.85 -6.46
CA GLY A 70 19.53 0.89 -6.52
C GLY A 70 19.84 0.21 -5.19
N TYR A 71 19.01 0.36 -4.16
CA TYR A 71 19.18 -0.39 -2.92
C TYR A 71 18.69 -1.84 -3.06
N ASP A 72 19.55 -2.79 -2.71
CA ASP A 72 19.16 -4.19 -2.60
C ASP A 72 18.20 -4.42 -1.42
N PRO A 73 17.27 -5.38 -1.50
CA PRO A 73 16.37 -5.73 -0.41
C PRO A 73 17.11 -6.04 0.90
N GLU A 74 18.26 -6.71 0.82
CA GLU A 74 19.10 -7.01 1.99
C GLU A 74 19.70 -5.73 2.60
N SER A 75 20.18 -4.82 1.76
CA SER A 75 20.74 -3.53 2.19
C SER A 75 19.67 -2.69 2.89
N ILE A 76 18.44 -2.65 2.34
CA ILE A 76 17.30 -1.98 2.98
C ILE A 76 17.00 -2.61 4.34
N GLN A 77 16.97 -3.94 4.44
CA GLN A 77 16.75 -4.62 5.72
C GLN A 77 17.84 -4.32 6.76
N ARG A 78 19.11 -4.29 6.35
CA ARG A 78 20.23 -3.93 7.23
C ARG A 78 20.09 -2.49 7.74
N LEU A 79 19.74 -1.55 6.86
CA LEU A 79 19.53 -0.15 7.24
C LEU A 79 18.35 0.00 8.21
N LEU A 80 17.25 -0.72 7.97
CA LEU A 80 16.08 -0.72 8.86
C LEU A 80 16.38 -1.31 10.24
N ALA A 81 17.29 -2.29 10.31
CA ALA A 81 17.73 -2.90 11.57
C ALA A 81 18.68 -2.00 12.36
N GLN A 82 19.35 -1.04 11.71
CA GLN A 82 20.29 -0.10 12.32
C GLN A 82 19.66 1.25 12.71
N SER A 83 18.63 1.69 11.96
CA SER A 83 17.76 2.82 12.30
C SER A 83 16.82 2.51 13.45
#